data_AF-A0A5J2KCB4-F1
#
_entry.id   AF-A0A5J2KCB4-F1
#
_cell.length_a   1.000
_cell.length_b   1.000
_cell.length_c   1.000
_cell.angle_alpha   90.00
_cell.angle_beta   90.00
_cell.angle_gamma   90.00
#
_symmetry.space_group_name_H-M   'P 1'
#
loop_
_entity.id
_entity.type
_entity.pdbx_description
1 polymer ?
#
loop_
_entity_poly.entity_id
_entity_poly.type
_entity_poly.pdbx_seq_one_letter_code
_entity_poly.pdbx_strand_id
1 'polypeptide(L)'
;MIGKASIADILTYLGLGETAKQAAGAMQKSQNGGDIPDKKQFARTIGAVTSTSVTFGESGWFKIATVVMPQSTSTVVIKLYGGAGFNVGAFETAAISELVLRSGNSSPAGITATLWKRSPNGVLECAWINTSGDTYDIYINIVQYAYWLIAQYDYTGNANVTLYSAPEYSETKPANATNGQTYTMYNSMMKPTPDDVGALSVNGGKLNGPLGIGTDNALGGNSIVFGDNDTGIKQNG
;
A
#
# COMPACT_ATOMS: atom_id res chain seq x y z
N MET A 1 -32.33 -18.86 -58.66
CA MET A 1 -31.45 -19.57 -57.72
C MET A 1 -30.03 -19.49 -58.26
N ILE A 2 -29.05 -19.17 -57.42
CA ILE A 2 -27.63 -19.24 -57.83
C ILE A 2 -27.31 -20.72 -58.09
N GLY A 3 -27.02 -21.07 -59.35
CA GLY A 3 -26.78 -22.45 -59.81
C GLY A 3 -25.39 -22.97 -59.45
N LYS A 4 -25.08 -23.08 -58.16
CA LYS A 4 -23.79 -23.59 -57.67
C LYS A 4 -23.94 -25.03 -57.19
N ALA A 5 -22.97 -25.86 -57.54
CA ALA A 5 -23.01 -27.31 -57.34
C ALA A 5 -22.72 -27.75 -55.91
N SER A 6 -22.14 -26.87 -55.08
CA SER A 6 -21.78 -27.18 -53.69
C SER A 6 -21.85 -25.96 -52.76
N ILE A 7 -21.89 -26.23 -51.45
CA ILE A 7 -21.79 -25.19 -50.40
C ILE A 7 -20.45 -24.45 -50.50
N ALA A 8 -19.37 -25.14 -50.82
CA ALA A 8 -18.05 -24.53 -51.00
C ALA A 8 -18.07 -23.49 -52.13
N ASP A 9 -18.72 -23.80 -53.26
CA ASP A 9 -18.81 -22.87 -54.40
C ASP A 9 -19.65 -21.63 -54.07
N ILE A 10 -20.66 -21.77 -53.20
CA ILE A 10 -21.46 -20.64 -52.72
C ILE A 10 -20.62 -19.75 -51.80
N LEU A 11 -19.87 -20.34 -50.86
CA LEU A 11 -18.99 -19.61 -49.96
C LEU A 11 -17.88 -18.86 -50.71
N THR A 12 -17.32 -19.46 -51.77
CA THR A 12 -16.35 -18.80 -52.63
C THR A 12 -16.99 -17.71 -53.48
N TYR A 13 -18.15 -17.96 -54.08
CA TYR A 13 -18.84 -16.96 -54.91
C TYR A 13 -19.26 -15.72 -54.12
N LEU A 14 -19.70 -15.91 -52.87
CA LEU A 14 -20.07 -14.82 -51.96
C LEU A 14 -18.87 -14.25 -51.19
N GLY A 15 -17.66 -14.78 -51.37
CA GLY A 15 -16.45 -14.35 -50.64
C GLY A 15 -16.45 -14.68 -49.14
N LEU A 16 -17.37 -15.52 -48.67
CA LEU A 16 -17.61 -15.77 -47.25
C LEU A 16 -16.55 -16.66 -46.59
N GLY A 17 -15.77 -17.43 -47.38
CA GLY A 17 -14.70 -18.28 -46.85
C GLY A 17 -13.59 -17.50 -46.14
N GLU A 18 -13.12 -16.40 -46.74
CA GLU A 18 -12.10 -15.54 -46.12
C GLU A 18 -12.68 -14.67 -45.01
N THR A 19 -13.91 -14.17 -45.19
CA THR A 19 -14.63 -13.44 -44.13
C THR A 19 -14.77 -14.28 -42.85
N ALA A 20 -15.11 -15.58 -42.98
CA ALA A 20 -15.21 -16.47 -41.83
C ALA A 20 -13.87 -16.67 -41.12
N LYS A 21 -12.75 -16.79 -41.84
CA LYS A 21 -11.40 -16.93 -41.25
C LYS A 21 -10.95 -15.66 -40.53
N GLN A 22 -11.16 -14.49 -41.13
CA GLN A 22 -10.83 -13.20 -40.52
C GLN A 22 -11.68 -12.95 -39.27
N ALA A 23 -12.98 -13.26 -39.32
CA ALA A 23 -13.87 -13.18 -38.17
C ALA A 23 -13.45 -14.15 -37.05
N ALA A 24 -13.04 -15.38 -37.40
CA ALA A 24 -12.51 -16.34 -36.42
C ALA A 24 -11.23 -15.82 -35.74
N GLY A 25 -10.36 -15.11 -36.46
CA GLY A 25 -9.18 -14.44 -35.90
C GLY A 25 -9.52 -13.24 -35.00
N ALA A 26 -10.42 -12.36 -35.45
CA ALA A 26 -10.83 -11.17 -34.71
C ALA A 26 -11.61 -11.49 -33.41
N MET A 27 -12.25 -12.65 -33.33
CA MET A 27 -12.99 -13.10 -32.14
C MET A 27 -12.17 -13.97 -31.18
N GLN A 28 -10.85 -14.10 -31.35
CA GLN A 28 -10.01 -14.91 -30.46
C GLN A 28 -9.83 -14.25 -29.09
N LYS A 29 -10.82 -14.42 -28.21
CA LYS A 29 -10.82 -13.87 -26.84
C LYS A 29 -9.60 -14.30 -26.03
N SER A 30 -9.06 -15.49 -26.29
CA SER A 30 -7.83 -15.99 -25.65
C SER A 30 -6.56 -15.23 -26.08
N GLN A 31 -6.63 -14.43 -27.14
CA GLN A 31 -5.54 -13.57 -27.62
C GLN A 31 -5.73 -12.10 -27.21
N ASN A 32 -6.79 -11.75 -26.49
CA ASN A 32 -7.04 -10.37 -26.06
C ASN A 32 -5.87 -9.84 -25.21
N GLY A 33 -5.05 -8.97 -25.79
CA GLY A 33 -3.86 -8.39 -25.17
C GLY A 33 -2.59 -9.26 -25.26
N GLY A 34 -2.62 -10.37 -26.00
CA GLY A 34 -1.46 -11.22 -26.25
C GLY A 34 -0.37 -10.51 -27.07
N ASP A 35 -0.79 -9.71 -28.05
CA ASP A 35 0.04 -8.89 -28.94
C ASP A 35 0.60 -7.62 -28.28
N ILE A 36 0.16 -7.29 -27.07
CA ILE A 36 0.66 -6.12 -26.33
C ILE A 36 2.06 -6.44 -25.76
N PRO A 37 3.14 -5.79 -26.26
CA PRO A 37 4.51 -6.10 -25.85
C PRO A 37 4.80 -5.67 -24.42
N ASP A 38 4.29 -4.49 -24.03
CA ASP A 38 4.36 -3.97 -22.67
C ASP A 38 2.94 -3.70 -22.15
N LYS A 39 2.37 -4.70 -21.48
CA LYS A 39 1.02 -4.65 -20.91
C LYS A 39 0.89 -3.56 -19.85
N LYS A 40 1.98 -3.24 -19.14
CA LYS A 40 1.97 -2.20 -18.11
C LYS A 40 1.97 -0.82 -18.76
N GLN A 41 2.86 -0.54 -19.70
CA GLN A 41 2.87 0.73 -20.42
C GLN A 41 1.55 0.94 -21.16
N PHE A 42 0.98 -0.11 -21.74
CA PHE A 42 -0.36 -0.05 -22.31
C PHE A 42 -1.40 0.34 -21.25
N ALA A 43 -1.44 -0.34 -20.10
CA ALA A 43 -2.35 -0.01 -19.00
C ALA A 43 -2.21 1.46 -18.57
N ARG A 44 -0.98 1.96 -18.40
CA ARG A 44 -0.72 3.38 -18.10
C ARG A 44 -1.28 4.32 -19.17
N THR A 45 -1.05 4.00 -20.44
CA THR A 45 -1.43 4.84 -21.58
C THR A 45 -2.95 5.01 -21.65
N ILE A 46 -3.71 3.96 -21.29
CA ILE A 46 -5.18 4.01 -21.25
C ILE A 46 -5.76 4.44 -19.90
N GLY A 47 -4.92 4.80 -18.91
CA GLY A 47 -5.35 5.18 -17.57
C GLY A 47 -5.81 4.01 -16.68
N ALA A 48 -5.49 2.77 -17.05
CA ALA A 48 -5.69 1.59 -16.23
C ALA A 48 -4.52 1.37 -15.26
N VAL A 49 -4.74 0.54 -14.24
CA VAL A 49 -3.74 0.15 -13.23
C VAL A 49 -3.62 -1.37 -13.18
N THR A 50 -2.41 -1.87 -13.00
CA THR A 50 -2.21 -3.31 -12.81
C THR A 50 -2.70 -3.71 -11.42
N SER A 51 -3.62 -4.67 -11.38
CA SER A 51 -4.25 -5.13 -10.15
C SER A 51 -4.52 -6.63 -10.14
N THR A 52 -4.56 -7.23 -8.96
CA THR A 52 -5.01 -8.61 -8.74
C THR A 52 -5.78 -8.71 -7.42
N SER A 53 -6.44 -9.84 -7.19
CA SER A 53 -7.01 -10.18 -5.89
C SER A 53 -5.98 -10.94 -5.05
N VAL A 54 -5.94 -10.65 -3.74
CA VAL A 54 -5.03 -11.30 -2.79
C VAL A 54 -5.78 -11.69 -1.52
N THR A 55 -5.40 -12.82 -0.93
CA THR A 55 -5.97 -13.34 0.32
C THR A 55 -4.82 -13.70 1.28
N PHE A 56 -4.98 -13.32 2.55
CA PHE A 56 -4.03 -13.58 3.62
C PHE A 56 -4.53 -14.63 4.61
N GLY A 57 -5.82 -14.57 4.95
CA GLY A 57 -6.50 -15.56 5.80
C GLY A 57 -6.12 -15.50 7.29
N GLU A 58 -4.85 -15.72 7.60
CA GLU A 58 -4.31 -15.78 8.96
C GLU A 58 -3.69 -14.45 9.40
N SER A 59 -3.43 -14.32 10.71
CA SER A 59 -2.66 -13.21 11.26
C SER A 59 -1.18 -13.52 11.16
N GLY A 60 -0.39 -12.63 10.54
CA GLY A 60 1.06 -12.83 10.47
C GLY A 60 1.72 -12.02 9.36
N TRP A 61 2.91 -12.47 9.00
CA TRP A 61 3.75 -11.88 7.96
C TRP A 61 3.57 -12.59 6.63
N PHE A 62 3.51 -11.81 5.56
CA PHE A 62 3.30 -12.33 4.21
C PHE A 62 4.29 -11.73 3.22
N LYS A 63 4.95 -12.57 2.43
CA LYS A 63 5.76 -12.12 1.28
C LYS A 63 4.82 -11.76 0.13
N ILE A 64 4.56 -10.47 -0.04
CA ILE A 64 3.57 -9.99 -1.03
C ILE A 64 4.18 -9.70 -2.40
N ALA A 65 5.46 -9.39 -2.46
CA ALA A 65 6.11 -9.08 -3.72
C ALA A 65 7.61 -9.39 -3.68
N THR A 66 8.17 -9.59 -4.86
CA THR A 66 9.60 -9.45 -5.11
C THR A 66 9.79 -8.28 -6.06
N VAL A 67 10.67 -7.36 -5.73
CA VAL A 67 10.95 -6.17 -6.53
C VAL A 67 12.41 -6.16 -6.97
N VAL A 68 12.66 -5.67 -8.17
CA VAL A 68 14.00 -5.32 -8.64
C VAL A 68 14.08 -3.80 -8.68
N MET A 69 14.94 -3.21 -7.86
CA MET A 69 15.06 -1.77 -7.68
C MET A 69 16.54 -1.37 -7.73
N PRO A 70 17.07 -1.03 -8.91
CA PRO A 70 18.46 -0.61 -9.06
C PRO A 70 18.84 0.49 -8.07
N GLN A 71 20.11 0.55 -7.63
CA GLN A 71 20.66 1.69 -6.87
C GLN A 71 20.83 2.98 -7.73
N SER A 72 19.84 3.26 -8.56
CA SER A 72 19.62 4.48 -9.33
C SER A 72 18.16 4.85 -9.14
N THR A 73 17.84 6.13 -8.95
CA THR A 73 16.51 6.59 -8.50
C THR A 73 15.36 5.79 -9.12
N SER A 74 14.74 4.94 -8.30
CA SER A 74 13.61 4.13 -8.67
C SER A 74 12.55 4.18 -7.57
N THR A 75 11.30 3.97 -7.94
CA THR A 75 10.17 4.02 -7.01
C THR A 75 9.17 2.94 -7.37
N VAL A 76 8.68 2.26 -6.34
CA VAL A 76 7.59 1.28 -6.43
C VAL A 76 6.50 1.72 -5.48
N VAL A 77 5.23 1.57 -5.90
CA VAL A 77 4.08 1.69 -5.03
C VAL A 77 3.27 0.39 -5.09
N ILE A 78 2.85 -0.10 -3.93
CA ILE A 78 1.92 -1.21 -3.80
C ILE A 78 0.78 -0.74 -2.90
N LYS A 79 -0.46 -0.90 -3.36
CA LYS A 79 -1.65 -0.51 -2.61
C LYS A 79 -2.54 -1.72 -2.38
N LEU A 80 -3.01 -1.88 -1.15
CA LEU A 80 -4.05 -2.84 -0.80
C LEU A 80 -5.32 -2.09 -0.45
N TYR A 81 -6.43 -2.50 -1.05
CA TYR A 81 -7.78 -2.02 -0.74
C TYR A 81 -8.58 -3.16 -0.13
N GLY A 82 -9.27 -2.85 0.96
CA GLY A 82 -9.82 -3.83 1.88
C GLY A 82 -8.84 -4.15 3.01
N GLY A 83 -9.39 -4.64 4.12
CA GLY A 83 -8.65 -5.00 5.31
C GLY A 83 -9.16 -6.30 5.90
N ALA A 84 -8.79 -6.55 7.15
CA ALA A 84 -9.28 -7.68 7.92
C ALA A 84 -10.76 -7.51 8.31
N GLY A 85 -11.56 -8.54 8.05
CA GLY A 85 -13.00 -8.61 8.34
C GLY A 85 -13.89 -8.06 7.22
N PHE A 86 -15.19 -8.36 7.29
CA PHE A 86 -16.19 -7.94 6.29
C PHE A 86 -17.60 -7.75 6.87
N ASN A 87 -17.71 -7.55 8.19
CA ASN A 87 -18.99 -7.33 8.86
C ASN A 87 -19.60 -5.98 8.48
N VAL A 88 -20.91 -5.95 8.21
CA VAL A 88 -21.64 -4.70 7.92
C VAL A 88 -21.53 -3.74 9.11
N GLY A 89 -21.20 -2.48 8.85
CA GLY A 89 -21.02 -1.44 9.87
C GLY A 89 -19.60 -1.34 10.44
N ALA A 90 -18.72 -2.30 10.16
CA ALA A 90 -17.30 -2.23 10.48
C ALA A 90 -16.55 -1.42 9.40
N PHE A 91 -16.67 -0.09 9.45
CA PHE A 91 -16.13 0.83 8.45
C PHE A 91 -14.61 0.75 8.31
N GLU A 92 -13.91 0.33 9.36
CA GLU A 92 -12.47 0.14 9.38
C GLU A 92 -11.98 -0.99 8.46
N THR A 93 -12.87 -1.91 8.05
CA THR A 93 -12.56 -3.01 7.14
C THR A 93 -12.46 -2.57 5.67
N ALA A 94 -13.07 -1.43 5.32
CA ALA A 94 -12.84 -0.72 4.05
C ALA A 94 -11.48 0.01 4.09
N ALA A 95 -10.44 -0.73 4.42
CA ALA A 95 -9.10 -0.21 4.69
C ALA A 95 -8.37 0.16 3.40
N ILE A 96 -7.44 1.10 3.53
CA ILE A 96 -6.44 1.41 2.51
C ILE A 96 -5.06 1.27 3.14
N SER A 97 -4.21 0.46 2.51
CA SER A 97 -2.80 0.33 2.90
C SER A 97 -1.94 0.70 1.70
N GLU A 98 -1.01 1.62 1.87
CA GLU A 98 -0.15 2.11 0.79
C GLU A 98 1.31 1.98 1.19
N LEU A 99 2.01 1.11 0.46
CA LEU A 99 3.43 0.88 0.61
C LEU A 99 4.16 1.62 -0.52
N VAL A 100 5.12 2.47 -0.16
CA VAL A 100 6.00 3.17 -1.10
C VAL A 100 7.42 2.73 -0.84
N LEU A 101 8.09 2.25 -1.89
CA LEU A 101 9.48 1.85 -1.86
C LEU A 101 10.32 2.81 -2.69
N ARG A 102 11.50 3.15 -2.22
CA ARG A 102 12.46 3.99 -2.94
C ARG A 102 13.85 3.40 -2.85
N SER A 103 14.57 3.34 -3.97
CA SER A 103 15.94 2.83 -3.96
C SER A 103 16.90 3.75 -3.20
N GLY A 104 17.89 3.14 -2.57
CA GLY A 104 19.09 3.82 -2.11
C GLY A 104 19.95 4.32 -3.28
N ASN A 105 21.05 4.98 -2.93
CA ASN A 105 22.01 5.57 -3.84
C ASN A 105 23.37 4.87 -3.77
N SER A 106 23.40 3.58 -3.40
CA SER A 106 24.60 2.79 -3.08
C SER A 106 25.37 3.23 -1.83
N SER A 107 24.99 4.33 -1.17
CA SER A 107 25.62 4.83 0.06
C SER A 107 24.60 5.54 0.97
N PRO A 108 23.75 4.77 1.70
CA PRO A 108 23.74 3.31 1.80
C PRO A 108 23.05 2.61 0.63
N ALA A 109 23.49 1.38 0.33
CA ALA A 109 22.80 0.49 -0.60
C ALA A 109 21.57 -0.14 0.08
N GLY A 110 20.48 -0.33 -0.68
CA GLY A 110 19.25 -0.92 -0.18
C GLY A 110 18.01 -0.23 -0.73
N ILE A 111 16.91 -0.36 0.00
CA ILE A 111 15.68 0.38 -0.24
C ILE A 111 15.18 1.02 1.04
N THR A 112 14.48 2.14 0.90
CA THR A 112 13.56 2.63 1.93
C THR A 112 12.19 2.06 1.64
N ALA A 113 11.58 1.41 2.64
CA ALA A 113 10.20 0.96 2.57
C ALA A 113 9.36 1.77 3.56
N THR A 114 8.26 2.34 3.08
CA THR A 114 7.38 3.17 3.91
C THR A 114 5.94 2.73 3.75
N LEU A 115 5.29 2.40 4.86
CA LEU A 115 3.87 2.13 4.94
C LEU A 115 3.12 3.36 5.43
N TRP A 116 2.21 3.88 4.61
CA TRP A 116 1.23 4.88 5.00
C TRP A 116 -0.02 4.18 5.52
N LYS A 117 -0.06 3.93 6.82
CA LYS A 117 -1.19 3.27 7.48
C LYS A 117 -2.33 4.27 7.59
N ARG A 118 -3.50 3.95 7.02
CA ARG A 118 -4.70 4.81 7.00
C ARG A 118 -5.88 4.24 7.80
N SER A 119 -5.86 2.95 8.12
CA SER A 119 -6.93 2.24 8.80
C SER A 119 -6.36 1.21 9.78
N PRO A 120 -7.05 0.94 10.91
CA PRO A 120 -6.55 -0.01 11.90
C PRO A 120 -6.56 -1.46 11.41
N ASN A 121 -7.52 -1.85 10.55
CA ASN A 121 -7.63 -3.21 9.98
C ASN A 121 -6.87 -3.38 8.64
N GLY A 122 -6.08 -2.39 8.23
CA GLY A 122 -5.17 -2.53 7.09
C GLY A 122 -3.88 -3.26 7.47
N VAL A 123 -2.85 -3.07 6.65
CA VAL A 123 -1.49 -3.51 6.96
C VAL A 123 -1.00 -2.79 8.22
N LEU A 124 -0.38 -3.55 9.13
CA LEU A 124 0.14 -3.06 10.39
C LEU A 124 1.59 -2.58 10.25
N GLU A 125 2.41 -3.37 9.58
CA GLU A 125 3.86 -3.15 9.43
C GLU A 125 4.35 -3.65 8.08
N CYS A 126 5.52 -3.19 7.67
CA CYS A 126 6.21 -3.69 6.50
C CYS A 126 7.69 -3.95 6.79
N ALA A 127 8.27 -4.88 6.04
CA ALA A 127 9.68 -5.21 6.11
C ALA A 127 10.17 -5.69 4.74
N TRP A 128 11.49 -5.76 4.58
CA TRP A 128 12.08 -6.25 3.34
C TRP A 128 13.36 -7.03 3.59
N ILE A 129 13.69 -7.93 2.66
CA ILE A 129 14.93 -8.70 2.65
C ILE A 129 15.61 -8.48 1.30
N ASN A 130 16.89 -8.12 1.30
CA ASN A 130 17.68 -8.14 0.07
C ASN A 130 18.08 -9.59 -0.23
N THR A 131 17.60 -10.13 -1.35
CA THR A 131 17.83 -11.54 -1.71
C THR A 131 19.04 -11.72 -2.62
N SER A 132 19.29 -10.75 -3.50
CA SER A 132 20.48 -10.71 -4.36
C SER A 132 20.56 -9.38 -5.11
N GLY A 133 21.73 -8.73 -5.08
CA GLY A 133 21.98 -7.49 -5.81
C GLY A 133 20.92 -6.42 -5.50
N ASP A 134 20.19 -5.98 -6.53
CA ASP A 134 19.10 -5.01 -6.43
C ASP A 134 17.71 -5.66 -6.31
N THR A 135 17.65 -6.92 -5.89
CA THR A 135 16.40 -7.68 -5.71
C THR A 135 16.01 -7.74 -4.24
N TYR A 136 14.75 -7.42 -3.95
CA TYR A 136 14.22 -7.34 -2.59
C TYR A 136 12.89 -8.08 -2.49
N ASP A 137 12.77 -8.93 -1.48
CA ASP A 137 11.49 -9.49 -1.07
C ASP A 137 10.80 -8.53 -0.10
N ILE A 138 9.50 -8.31 -0.32
CA ILE A 138 8.69 -7.35 0.40
C ILE A 138 7.66 -8.08 1.24
N TYR A 139 7.66 -7.79 2.52
CA TYR A 139 6.80 -8.40 3.52
C TYR A 139 5.88 -7.38 4.17
N ILE A 140 4.69 -7.82 4.52
CA ILE A 140 3.74 -7.05 5.32
C ILE A 140 3.23 -7.88 6.49
N ASN A 141 2.87 -7.23 7.58
CA ASN A 141 2.13 -7.82 8.67
C ASN A 141 0.67 -7.39 8.61
N ILE A 142 -0.25 -8.34 8.64
CA ILE A 142 -1.69 -8.08 8.64
C ILE A 142 -2.38 -9.09 9.55
N VAL A 143 -3.49 -8.67 10.16
CA VAL A 143 -4.28 -9.55 11.02
C VAL A 143 -5.17 -10.49 10.19
N GLN A 144 -5.67 -11.53 10.86
CA GLN A 144 -6.54 -12.55 10.25
C GLN A 144 -7.80 -11.96 9.59
N TYR A 145 -8.39 -12.77 8.70
CA TYR A 145 -9.62 -12.47 7.97
C TYR A 145 -9.53 -11.38 6.89
N ALA A 146 -8.34 -11.13 6.36
CA ALA A 146 -8.16 -10.34 5.15
C ALA A 146 -8.29 -11.25 3.90
N TYR A 147 -9.46 -11.24 3.26
CA TYR A 147 -9.80 -12.07 2.11
C TYR A 147 -10.21 -11.23 0.90
N TRP A 148 -9.79 -11.65 -0.30
CA TRP A 148 -10.21 -11.02 -1.56
C TRP A 148 -9.93 -9.51 -1.63
N LEU A 149 -8.81 -9.08 -1.04
CA LEU A 149 -8.35 -7.70 -1.10
C LEU A 149 -7.90 -7.38 -2.53
N ILE A 150 -8.05 -6.13 -2.93
CA ILE A 150 -7.51 -5.66 -4.21
C ILE A 150 -6.07 -5.22 -3.97
N ALA A 151 -5.13 -5.81 -4.69
CA ALA A 151 -3.74 -5.41 -4.68
C ALA A 151 -3.38 -4.75 -6.01
N GLN A 152 -2.97 -3.50 -5.95
CA GLN A 152 -2.50 -2.72 -7.08
C GLN A 152 -1.01 -2.44 -6.93
N TYR A 153 -0.31 -2.30 -8.04
CA TYR A 153 1.07 -1.84 -8.00
C TYR A 153 1.42 -0.96 -9.18
N ASP A 154 2.46 -0.16 -8.98
CA ASP A 154 3.10 0.59 -10.04
C ASP A 154 4.57 0.89 -9.74
N TYR A 155 5.37 1.21 -10.75
CA TYR A 155 6.81 1.45 -10.59
C TYR A 155 7.47 2.27 -11.72
N THR A 156 8.64 2.85 -11.47
CA THR A 156 9.45 3.59 -12.45
C THR A 156 10.04 2.69 -13.53
N GLY A 157 10.39 3.24 -14.71
CA GLY A 157 10.81 2.44 -15.87
C GLY A 157 12.05 1.56 -15.70
N ASN A 158 12.89 1.82 -14.69
CA ASN A 158 14.09 1.06 -14.35
C ASN A 158 13.88 0.02 -13.23
N ALA A 159 12.68 -0.09 -12.67
CA ALA A 159 12.34 -1.06 -11.63
C ALA A 159 11.46 -2.20 -12.19
N ASN A 160 11.23 -3.23 -11.39
CA ASN A 160 10.27 -4.29 -11.68
C ASN A 160 9.57 -4.74 -10.38
N VAL A 161 8.33 -5.24 -10.51
CA VAL A 161 7.52 -5.78 -9.41
C VAL A 161 6.87 -7.08 -9.86
N THR A 162 7.13 -8.15 -9.12
CA THR A 162 6.35 -9.39 -9.15
C THR A 162 5.46 -9.40 -7.92
N LEU A 163 4.17 -9.12 -8.09
CA LEU A 163 3.18 -9.18 -7.01
C LEU A 163 2.58 -10.59 -6.93
N TYR A 164 2.50 -11.15 -5.72
CA TYR A 164 1.95 -12.49 -5.48
C TYR A 164 0.48 -12.45 -5.12
N SER A 165 -0.35 -13.18 -5.88
CA SER A 165 -1.78 -13.38 -5.56
C SER A 165 -1.99 -14.40 -4.44
N ALA A 166 -1.00 -15.26 -4.19
CA ALA A 166 -0.92 -16.19 -3.05
C ALA A 166 0.41 -15.96 -2.31
N PRO A 167 0.47 -14.93 -1.43
CA PRO A 167 1.66 -14.61 -0.65
C PRO A 167 2.10 -15.76 0.25
N GLU A 168 3.41 -15.92 0.43
CA GLU A 168 3.98 -16.88 1.38
C GLU A 168 3.75 -16.40 2.81
N TYR A 169 3.18 -17.25 3.65
CA TYR A 169 2.86 -16.96 5.05
C TYR A 169 4.01 -17.31 6.01
N SER A 170 4.19 -16.48 7.03
CA SER A 170 4.98 -16.77 8.22
C SER A 170 4.29 -16.19 9.46
N GLU A 171 4.23 -16.98 10.54
CA GLU A 171 3.66 -16.52 11.81
C GLU A 171 4.49 -15.39 12.45
N THR A 172 5.80 -15.43 12.26
CA THR A 172 6.74 -14.44 12.80
C THR A 172 7.38 -13.62 11.69
N LYS A 173 7.92 -12.46 12.05
CA LYS A 173 8.67 -11.66 11.08
C LYS A 173 9.85 -12.48 10.55
N PRO A 174 10.06 -12.57 9.22
CA PRO A 174 11.18 -13.32 8.66
C PRO A 174 12.52 -12.91 9.28
N ALA A 175 13.38 -13.89 9.55
CA ALA A 175 14.73 -13.64 10.03
C ALA A 175 15.51 -12.78 9.03
N ASN A 176 16.35 -11.86 9.52
CA ASN A 176 17.16 -10.93 8.72
C ASN A 176 16.36 -9.88 7.92
N ALA A 177 15.05 -9.77 8.12
CA ALA A 177 14.28 -8.69 7.51
C ALA A 177 14.67 -7.33 8.10
N THR A 178 14.86 -6.35 7.23
CA THR A 178 14.99 -4.94 7.61
C THR A 178 13.61 -4.34 7.77
N ASN A 179 13.37 -3.63 8.86
CA ASN A 179 12.09 -2.95 9.10
C ASN A 179 11.89 -1.83 8.08
N GLY A 180 10.68 -1.75 7.54
CA GLY A 180 10.20 -0.51 6.94
C GLY A 180 9.72 0.47 8.00
N GLN A 181 9.46 1.71 7.58
CA GLN A 181 8.89 2.74 8.43
C GLN A 181 7.37 2.77 8.26
N THR A 182 6.63 2.66 9.36
CA THR A 182 5.18 2.89 9.36
C THR A 182 4.88 4.32 9.78
N TYR A 183 4.12 5.04 8.96
CA TYR A 183 3.52 6.33 9.32
C TYR A 183 2.02 6.14 9.50
N THR A 184 1.54 6.42 10.72
CA THR A 184 0.11 6.44 11.03
C THR A 184 -0.50 7.76 10.58
N MET A 185 -1.46 7.70 9.67
CA MET A 185 -2.20 8.89 9.24
C MET A 185 -3.38 9.14 10.18
N TYR A 186 -3.25 10.11 11.08
CA TYR A 186 -4.31 10.39 12.04
C TYR A 186 -5.63 10.82 11.38
N ASN A 187 -6.73 10.20 11.82
CA ASN A 187 -8.09 10.45 11.35
C ASN A 187 -9.12 10.04 12.44
N SER A 188 -10.41 10.04 12.12
CA SER A 188 -11.48 9.70 13.07
C SER A 188 -11.41 8.25 13.60
N MET A 189 -10.82 7.30 12.85
CA MET A 189 -10.59 5.91 13.25
C MET A 189 -9.23 5.70 13.92
N MET A 190 -8.23 6.53 13.60
CA MET A 190 -6.89 6.48 14.16
C MET A 190 -6.58 7.83 14.77
N LYS A 191 -7.09 8.09 15.98
CA LYS A 191 -6.85 9.35 16.68
C LYS A 191 -5.45 9.34 17.29
N PRO A 192 -4.76 10.49 17.36
CA PRO A 192 -3.54 10.59 18.13
C PRO A 192 -3.84 10.38 19.62
N THR A 193 -2.87 9.81 20.32
CA THR A 193 -2.81 9.80 21.78
C THR A 193 -2.21 11.12 22.29
N PRO A 194 -2.39 11.47 23.58
CA PRO A 194 -1.71 12.64 24.15
C PRO A 194 -0.18 12.58 23.97
N ASP A 195 0.42 11.39 24.12
CA ASP A 195 1.86 11.19 23.93
C ASP A 195 2.31 11.47 22.49
N ASP A 196 1.49 11.12 21.48
CA ASP A 196 1.80 11.37 20.07
C ASP A 196 1.93 12.87 19.74
N VAL A 197 1.27 13.73 20.51
CA VAL A 197 1.22 15.18 20.25
C VAL A 197 1.81 16.02 21.38
N GLY A 198 2.41 15.39 22.39
CA GLY A 198 2.95 16.08 23.57
C GLY A 198 1.87 16.78 24.42
N ALA A 199 0.63 16.27 24.42
CA ALA A 199 -0.46 16.79 25.23
C ALA A 199 -0.55 16.07 26.59
N LEU A 200 -1.21 16.72 27.56
CA LEU A 200 -1.53 16.11 28.84
C LEU A 200 -2.64 15.06 28.67
N SER A 201 -2.55 13.95 29.40
CA SER A 201 -3.60 12.94 29.44
C SER A 201 -4.89 13.48 30.08
N VAL A 202 -6.05 13.01 29.59
CA VAL A 202 -7.37 13.29 30.18
C VAL A 202 -7.53 12.68 31.57
N ASN A 203 -6.71 11.69 31.92
CA ASN A 203 -6.67 11.10 33.25
C ASN A 203 -5.80 11.93 34.23
N GLY A 204 -5.36 13.12 33.81
CA GLY A 204 -4.43 13.97 34.55
C GLY A 204 -2.97 13.69 34.22
N GLY A 205 -2.08 14.46 34.82
CA GLY A 205 -0.64 14.27 34.70
C GLY A 205 0.15 15.32 35.47
N LYS A 206 1.49 15.24 35.37
CA LYS A 206 2.40 16.17 36.03
C LYS A 206 2.94 17.17 35.01
N LEU A 207 2.70 18.46 35.26
CA LEU A 207 3.43 19.53 34.58
C LEU A 207 4.72 19.81 35.36
N ASN A 208 5.86 19.73 34.70
CA ASN A 208 7.15 20.15 35.26
C ASN A 208 7.50 21.51 34.64
N GLY A 209 7.59 22.55 35.46
CA GLY A 209 7.84 23.92 35.03
C GLY A 209 6.67 24.88 35.27
N PRO A 210 6.80 26.14 34.79
CA PRO A 210 5.84 27.19 35.09
C PRO A 210 4.55 27.02 34.26
N LEU A 211 3.39 27.20 34.90
CA LEU A 211 2.08 27.23 34.26
C LEU A 211 1.49 28.63 34.33
N GLY A 212 1.00 29.14 33.20
CA GLY A 212 0.28 30.40 33.12
C GLY A 212 -1.17 30.20 32.67
N ILE A 213 -2.11 30.83 33.36
CA ILE A 213 -3.54 30.79 33.01
C ILE A 213 -4.00 32.21 32.68
N GLY A 214 -4.30 32.43 31.40
CA GLY A 214 -4.67 33.75 30.86
C GLY A 214 -3.48 34.69 30.61
N THR A 215 -2.25 34.24 30.88
CA THR A 215 -1.03 35.04 30.78
C THR A 215 0.22 34.14 30.82
N ASP A 216 1.35 34.63 30.31
CA ASP A 216 2.63 33.92 30.42
C ASP A 216 3.09 33.87 31.89
N ASN A 217 3.94 32.94 32.27
CA ASN A 217 4.42 32.85 33.65
C ASN A 217 5.81 33.47 33.79
N ALA A 218 5.90 34.63 34.45
CA ALA A 218 7.15 35.33 34.73
C ALA A 218 7.83 34.89 36.04
N LEU A 219 7.12 34.18 36.92
CA LEU A 219 7.65 33.71 38.21
C LEU A 219 8.67 32.57 38.04
N GLY A 220 8.56 31.78 36.97
CA GLY A 220 9.46 30.66 36.66
C GLY A 220 9.40 29.51 37.69
N GLY A 221 10.23 28.49 37.48
CA GLY A 221 10.28 27.30 38.35
C GLY A 221 8.94 26.55 38.40
N ASN A 222 8.60 25.98 39.56
CA ASN A 222 7.31 25.32 39.80
C ASN A 222 6.31 26.35 40.33
N SER A 223 5.70 27.11 39.43
CA SER A 223 4.74 28.17 39.78
C SER A 223 3.50 28.14 38.89
N ILE A 224 2.41 28.69 39.41
CA ILE A 224 1.15 28.92 38.70
C ILE A 224 0.81 30.41 38.82
N VAL A 225 0.61 31.09 37.69
CA VAL A 225 0.14 32.49 37.63
C VAL A 225 -1.25 32.59 37.00
N PHE A 226 -2.01 33.59 37.42
CA PHE A 226 -3.33 33.90 36.88
C PHE A 226 -3.38 35.39 36.52
N GLY A 227 -3.84 35.75 35.32
CA GLY A 227 -4.12 37.14 34.98
C GLY A 227 -2.94 37.95 34.42
N ASP A 228 -2.08 38.54 35.25
CA ASP A 228 -1.11 39.57 34.84
C ASP A 228 0.38 39.15 34.88
N ASN A 229 0.66 37.84 34.88
CA ASN A 229 1.98 37.17 34.82
C ASN A 229 2.93 37.35 36.00
N ASP A 230 2.70 38.35 36.85
CA ASP A 230 3.52 38.67 38.02
C ASP A 230 2.86 38.26 39.35
N THR A 231 1.57 37.94 39.35
CA THR A 231 0.83 37.44 40.52
C THR A 231 0.56 35.93 40.43
N GLY A 232 0.99 35.16 41.44
CA GLY A 232 0.81 33.70 41.46
C GLY A 232 1.32 32.97 42.70
N ILE A 233 1.15 31.65 42.70
CA ILE A 233 1.67 30.74 43.72
C ILE A 233 2.95 30.09 43.18
N LYS A 234 4.05 30.21 43.92
CA LYS A 234 5.34 29.57 43.60
C LYS A 234 5.81 28.69 44.75
N GLN A 235 6.13 27.43 44.46
CA GLN A 235 6.73 26.53 45.44
C GLN A 235 8.25 26.67 45.41
N ASN A 236 8.85 27.10 46.52
CA ASN A 236 10.29 27.06 46.74
C ASN A 236 10.61 25.81 47.55
N GLY A 237 10.89 24.71 46.85
CA GLY A 237 11.35 23.45 47.43
C GLY A 237 12.80 23.20 47.06
#